data_AF-A0AAN7Z1G1-F1
#
_entry.id   AF-A0AAN7Z1G1-F1
#
_cell.length_a   1.000
_cell.length_b   1.000
_cell.length_c   1.000
_cell.angle_alpha   90.00
_cell.angle_beta   90.00
_cell.angle_gamma   90.00
#
_symmetry.space_group_name_H-M   'P 1'
#
loop_
_entity.id
_entity.type
_entity.pdbx_description
1 polymer ?
#
loop_
_entity_poly.entity_id
_entity_poly.type
_entity_poly.pdbx_seq_one_letter_code
_entity_poly.pdbx_strand_id
1 'polypeptide(L)'
;MVGSALKSFQPSNLPTRHSENERRSSIYRARPSTNSPTSHQSFFQQAPQAAGVPRDPRPLKDRSFQTRIGQELLEYLSQHHFEVDMNHTLSHNIIKSPTQKDFNYMFQWLYHRIDPSYRFLRNIDQEVPPILKQLRYPYERGITKSHISAVGGQNWSTFLGLLHWMMQLAQMLDGYAAHRYDDACLESGIDVTGHHIISDFLGTAYQEWLAMDADAADEDVERVLKPHIDAMAQAFERSRSKHLSELEMLEAENARLLREIEDLEKSTPDPRILDEHYEIMIDDKAKFLEFDSITESRSKKLDSRIEMLQGELDKLLQELGEADEERRGLQKAVDDQGISMQDIDRMTSERERLQKGIEVATQRLDEGKRRVAEKEMEASRKLYELERLVDKYNTLAYQIGLIPASAANAKGQDYELAVTVNESDFTGSIVKGSYSTGAGTERLLADPVTGYQPVHILNLDLRGQVKSSFLALRTEISERRAEAMDAMMKDHELLDGIKEAIEDKRNEVEALEHRVRAAEEEYEKTKEVTTTQKLASDAQIEKMEKELAKMRAQLTESVQLLEQKEMNTNIEYEQLKLRANALREELHTEVERILIDVIQFKCHIQKGLEGYDEFAREEFEKELGGGEMRDEDEL
;
A
#
# COMPACT_ATOMS: atom_id res chain seq x y z
N MET A 1 -5.29 -58.74 -11.28
CA MET A 1 -3.85 -59.07 -11.30
C MET A 1 -3.12 -57.73 -11.29
N VAL A 2 -2.31 -57.29 -10.34
CA VAL A 2 -1.64 -57.77 -9.11
C VAL A 2 -1.60 -56.49 -8.25
N GLY A 3 -2.05 -56.40 -7.00
CA GLY A 3 -1.68 -57.22 -5.85
C GLY A 3 -0.85 -56.36 -4.88
N SER A 4 -1.38 -56.21 -3.66
CA SER A 4 -0.69 -55.93 -2.38
C SER A 4 -0.77 -54.55 -1.75
N ALA A 5 -1.56 -54.55 -0.68
CA ALA A 5 -1.57 -53.66 0.47
C ALA A 5 -0.28 -53.74 1.31
N LEU A 6 -0.03 -52.72 2.14
CA LEU A 6 0.08 -52.87 3.61
C LEU A 6 0.33 -51.51 4.30
N LYS A 7 -0.34 -51.37 5.44
CA LYS A 7 -0.31 -50.27 6.42
C LYS A 7 0.90 -50.38 7.37
N SER A 8 1.21 -49.23 7.99
CA SER A 8 1.43 -48.99 9.44
C SER A 8 2.83 -48.68 10.00
N PHE A 9 2.75 -47.79 11.02
CA PHE A 9 3.65 -47.48 12.15
C PHE A 9 4.53 -46.20 12.12
N GLN A 10 4.07 -45.20 12.90
CA GLN A 10 4.82 -44.17 13.64
C GLN A 10 5.65 -44.82 14.81
N PRO A 11 6.58 -44.15 15.56
CA PRO A 11 6.48 -42.76 16.06
C PRO A 11 7.77 -41.91 16.30
N SER A 12 7.51 -40.63 16.62
CA SER A 12 8.19 -39.72 17.59
C SER A 12 9.70 -39.40 17.53
N ASN A 13 10.03 -38.10 17.42
CA ASN A 13 11.00 -37.44 18.33
C ASN A 13 10.86 -35.90 18.34
N LEU A 14 10.69 -35.33 19.54
CA LEU A 14 10.86 -33.90 19.87
C LEU A 14 12.36 -33.52 19.90
N PRO A 15 12.68 -32.22 19.76
CA PRO A 15 13.32 -31.49 20.86
C PRO A 15 12.77 -30.07 21.04
N THR A 16 12.24 -29.72 22.22
CA THR A 16 12.87 -28.94 23.33
C THR A 16 13.37 -27.52 23.00
N ARG A 17 12.73 -26.57 23.69
CA ARG A 17 13.11 -25.15 23.87
C ARG A 17 14.41 -25.03 24.67
N HIS A 18 15.25 -24.05 24.30
CA HIS A 18 16.03 -23.26 25.25
C HIS A 18 16.05 -21.78 24.83
N SER A 19 15.97 -20.95 25.86
CA SER A 19 15.98 -19.49 25.91
C SER A 19 17.40 -18.91 25.81
N GLU A 20 17.55 -17.72 25.22
CA GLU A 20 17.99 -16.47 25.87
C GLU A 20 18.49 -15.43 24.85
N ASN A 21 18.06 -14.18 25.08
CA ASN A 21 18.70 -12.90 24.75
C ASN A 21 19.50 -12.73 23.44
N GLU A 22 18.99 -11.87 22.53
CA GLU A 22 19.65 -10.58 22.22
C GLU A 22 18.88 -9.70 21.20
N ARG A 23 18.57 -8.49 21.67
CA ARG A 23 18.64 -7.18 21.01
C ARG A 23 18.19 -7.01 19.54
N ARG A 24 17.08 -6.28 19.44
CA ARG A 24 16.58 -5.45 18.34
C ARG A 24 17.67 -4.79 17.47
N SER A 25 17.57 -4.91 16.15
CA SER A 25 17.45 -3.75 15.24
C SER A 25 17.05 -4.21 13.84
N SER A 26 15.89 -3.75 13.37
CA SER A 26 15.31 -4.03 12.06
C SER A 26 15.59 -2.85 11.12
N ILE A 27 16.41 -3.06 10.10
CA ILE A 27 16.56 -2.15 8.95
C ILE A 27 16.11 -2.90 7.70
N TYR A 28 15.06 -2.36 7.08
CA TYR A 28 14.64 -2.44 5.68
C TYR A 28 15.07 -3.65 4.84
N ARG A 29 14.08 -4.52 4.56
CA ARG A 29 14.15 -5.56 3.52
C ARG A 29 13.61 -5.01 2.20
N ALA A 30 14.49 -4.65 1.27
CA ALA A 30 14.13 -4.41 -0.12
C ALA A 30 14.11 -5.75 -0.90
N ARG A 31 13.05 -5.96 -1.69
CA ARG A 31 12.89 -7.09 -2.62
C ARG A 31 13.74 -6.86 -3.88
N PRO A 32 14.40 -7.91 -4.39
CA PRO A 32 14.50 -8.14 -5.84
C PRO A 32 14.10 -9.61 -6.13
N SER A 33 13.54 -10.04 -7.26
CA SER A 33 13.58 -9.64 -8.67
C SER A 33 12.64 -10.59 -9.45
N THR A 34 12.45 -10.40 -10.76
CA THR A 34 12.25 -11.54 -11.69
C THR A 34 12.57 -11.12 -13.13
N ASN A 35 13.74 -11.51 -13.67
CA ASN A 35 13.86 -12.58 -14.68
C ASN A 35 15.27 -12.70 -15.33
N SER A 36 15.83 -13.91 -15.21
CA SER A 36 16.72 -14.66 -16.13
C SER A 36 18.20 -14.25 -16.37
N PRO A 37 19.08 -15.19 -16.79
CA PRO A 37 19.27 -16.56 -16.32
C PRO A 37 20.74 -16.92 -15.97
N THR A 38 20.88 -17.76 -14.95
CA THR A 38 21.94 -18.77 -14.67
C THR A 38 23.34 -18.64 -15.29
N SER A 39 24.33 -18.37 -14.43
CA SER A 39 25.69 -18.92 -14.53
C SER A 39 26.26 -19.20 -13.13
N HIS A 40 26.61 -20.47 -12.90
CA HIS A 40 27.33 -21.12 -11.79
C HIS A 40 27.70 -20.29 -10.54
N GLN A 41 27.08 -20.68 -9.40
CA GLN A 41 27.47 -20.25 -8.06
C GLN A 41 28.61 -21.11 -7.50
N SER A 42 29.66 -20.47 -6.98
CA SER A 42 30.63 -21.06 -6.05
C SER A 42 30.40 -20.49 -4.64
N PHE A 43 30.24 -21.40 -3.68
CA PHE A 43 29.77 -21.20 -2.30
C PHE A 43 30.87 -20.76 -1.32
N PHE A 44 31.77 -19.86 -1.72
CA PHE A 44 32.75 -19.27 -0.81
C PHE A 44 32.55 -17.76 -0.78
N GLN A 45 31.87 -17.27 0.27
CA GLN A 45 31.69 -15.84 0.55
C GLN A 45 33.06 -15.21 0.82
N GLN A 46 33.64 -14.57 -0.20
CA GLN A 46 34.60 -13.49 0.00
C GLN A 46 33.83 -12.26 0.51
N ALA A 47 34.40 -11.57 1.50
CA ALA A 47 33.94 -10.25 1.93
C ALA A 47 33.73 -9.32 0.71
N PRO A 48 32.75 -8.39 0.74
CA PRO A 48 32.51 -7.51 -0.40
C PRO A 48 33.81 -6.80 -0.78
N GLN A 49 34.24 -7.03 -2.03
CA GLN A 49 35.36 -6.32 -2.64
C GLN A 49 35.15 -4.82 -2.45
N ALA A 50 36.17 -4.11 -1.97
CA ALA A 50 36.16 -2.65 -1.98
C ALA A 50 35.78 -2.19 -3.40
N ALA A 51 34.75 -1.36 -3.52
CA ALA A 51 34.29 -0.85 -4.81
C ALA A 51 35.51 -0.35 -5.60
N GLY A 52 35.79 -1.01 -6.74
CA GLY A 52 36.82 -0.57 -7.67
C GLY A 52 36.56 0.88 -8.09
N VAL A 53 37.60 1.58 -8.57
CA VAL A 53 37.49 2.98 -9.00
C VAL A 53 36.27 3.12 -9.94
N PRO A 54 35.26 3.93 -9.57
CA PRO A 54 34.08 4.13 -10.41
C PRO A 54 34.49 4.55 -11.82
N ARG A 55 34.00 3.83 -12.82
CA ARG A 55 34.27 4.16 -14.22
C ARG A 55 33.47 5.42 -14.59
N ASP A 56 34.11 6.37 -15.24
CA ASP A 56 33.46 7.58 -15.75
C ASP A 56 32.40 7.22 -16.80
N PRO A 57 31.11 7.52 -16.58
CA PRO A 57 30.02 7.22 -17.50
C PRO A 57 29.95 8.24 -18.65
N ARG A 58 30.65 9.38 -18.56
CA ARG A 58 30.64 10.40 -19.61
C ARG A 58 31.39 9.87 -20.84
N PRO A 59 30.86 10.07 -22.06
CA PRO A 59 31.49 9.60 -23.28
C PRO A 59 32.67 10.50 -23.68
N LEU A 60 33.69 10.61 -22.82
CA LEU A 60 34.83 11.52 -23.02
C LEU A 60 35.67 11.16 -24.25
N LYS A 61 35.57 9.94 -24.78
CA LYS A 61 36.23 9.53 -26.02
C LYS A 61 35.44 9.91 -27.28
N ASP A 62 34.16 10.23 -27.16
CA ASP A 62 33.35 10.66 -28.29
C ASP A 62 33.70 12.10 -28.69
N ARG A 63 34.02 12.28 -29.97
CA ARG A 63 34.41 13.57 -30.52
C ARG A 63 33.26 14.57 -30.51
N SER A 64 32.04 14.11 -30.73
CA SER A 64 30.86 14.98 -30.73
C SER A 64 30.61 15.56 -29.33
N PHE A 65 30.72 14.70 -28.31
CA PHE A 65 30.63 15.09 -26.91
C PHE A 65 31.73 16.09 -26.52
N GLN A 66 33.00 15.81 -26.86
CA GLN A 66 34.12 16.72 -26.61
C GLN A 66 33.90 18.11 -27.21
N THR A 67 33.42 18.19 -28.45
CA THR A 67 33.15 19.48 -29.11
C THR A 67 32.06 20.25 -28.37
N ARG A 68 30.98 19.58 -27.95
CA ARG A 68 29.88 20.22 -27.23
C ARG A 68 30.32 20.79 -25.88
N ILE A 69 30.91 19.96 -25.01
CA ILE A 69 31.35 20.41 -23.68
C ILE A 69 32.48 21.44 -23.76
N GLY A 70 33.30 21.37 -24.81
CA GLY A 70 34.35 22.36 -25.07
C GLY A 70 33.78 23.71 -25.51
N GLN A 71 32.72 23.72 -26.32
CA GLN A 71 32.02 24.95 -26.69
C GLN A 71 31.31 25.58 -25.48
N GLU A 72 30.58 24.78 -24.70
CA GLU A 72 29.92 25.25 -23.46
C GLU A 72 30.92 25.89 -22.49
N LEU A 73 32.09 25.25 -22.30
CA LEU A 73 33.15 25.78 -21.46
C LEU A 73 33.69 27.12 -21.96
N LEU A 74 33.95 27.24 -23.26
CA LEU A 74 34.46 28.49 -23.85
C LEU A 74 33.44 29.62 -23.80
N GLU A 75 32.17 29.31 -24.05
CA GLU A 75 31.08 30.27 -23.94
C GLU A 75 30.99 30.80 -22.50
N TYR A 76 31.04 29.91 -21.51
CA TYR A 76 31.02 30.30 -20.11
C TYR A 76 32.22 31.18 -19.71
N LEU A 77 33.44 30.78 -20.11
CA LEU A 77 34.65 31.58 -19.84
C LEU A 77 34.57 32.97 -20.48
N SER A 78 34.01 33.07 -21.69
CA SER A 78 33.80 34.34 -22.38
C SER A 78 32.75 35.22 -21.70
N GLN A 79 31.63 34.63 -21.27
CA GLN A 79 30.53 35.36 -20.61
C GLN A 79 30.94 35.94 -19.25
N HIS A 80 31.86 35.26 -18.54
CA HIS A 80 32.34 35.67 -17.22
C HIS A 80 33.72 36.34 -17.25
N HIS A 81 34.14 36.88 -18.39
CA HIS A 81 35.35 37.71 -18.52
C HIS A 81 36.69 37.05 -18.11
N PHE A 82 36.82 35.73 -18.30
CA PHE A 82 38.05 34.97 -17.99
C PHE A 82 39.34 35.63 -18.50
N GLU A 83 39.35 36.08 -19.77
CA GLU A 83 40.56 36.62 -20.39
C GLU A 83 41.01 37.94 -19.74
N VAL A 84 40.07 38.70 -19.18
CA VAL A 84 40.33 39.95 -18.47
C VAL A 84 40.90 39.63 -17.08
N ASP A 85 40.24 38.73 -16.34
CA ASP A 85 40.64 38.37 -14.96
C ASP A 85 42.03 37.72 -14.91
N MET A 86 42.32 36.83 -15.86
CA MET A 86 43.58 36.07 -15.91
C MET A 86 44.65 36.73 -16.77
N ASN A 87 44.33 37.83 -17.48
CA ASN A 87 45.20 38.48 -18.45
C ASN A 87 45.85 37.48 -19.42
N HIS A 88 45.05 36.53 -19.92
CA HIS A 88 45.52 35.40 -20.74
C HIS A 88 44.49 35.07 -21.82
N THR A 89 44.91 35.16 -23.09
CA THR A 89 44.08 34.82 -24.25
C THR A 89 44.15 33.32 -24.54
N LEU A 90 43.00 32.68 -24.71
CA LEU A 90 42.95 31.24 -24.99
C LEU A 90 43.37 30.92 -26.43
N SER A 91 44.05 29.79 -26.62
CA SER A 91 44.45 29.31 -27.95
C SER A 91 43.24 28.95 -28.83
N HIS A 92 43.29 29.29 -30.12
CA HIS A 92 42.25 28.98 -31.11
C HIS A 92 41.96 27.47 -31.26
N ASN A 93 42.86 26.59 -30.81
CA ASN A 93 42.71 25.13 -30.86
C ASN A 93 42.55 24.46 -29.49
N ILE A 94 42.13 25.21 -28.46
CA ILE A 94 41.98 24.75 -27.08
C ILE A 94 41.14 23.47 -26.92
N ILE A 95 40.09 23.28 -27.72
CA ILE A 95 39.22 22.09 -27.68
C ILE A 95 40.00 20.82 -28.07
N LYS A 96 41.00 20.93 -28.95
CA LYS A 96 41.76 19.78 -29.47
C LYS A 96 43.07 19.55 -28.75
N SER A 97 43.82 20.61 -28.48
CA SER A 97 45.18 20.55 -27.96
C SER A 97 45.51 21.85 -27.23
N PRO A 98 45.13 21.98 -25.95
CA PRO A 98 45.43 23.15 -25.15
C PRO A 98 46.91 23.18 -24.76
N THR A 99 47.42 24.37 -24.46
CA THR A 99 48.73 24.48 -23.81
C THR A 99 48.62 24.17 -22.31
N GLN A 100 49.74 23.85 -21.69
CA GLN A 100 49.79 23.65 -20.23
C GLN A 100 49.36 24.91 -19.47
N LYS A 101 49.68 26.11 -20.00
CA LYS A 101 49.27 27.39 -19.41
C LYS A 101 47.76 27.58 -19.48
N ASP A 102 47.14 27.24 -20.62
CA ASP A 102 45.69 27.37 -20.77
C ASP A 102 44.95 26.55 -19.71
N PHE A 103 45.33 25.27 -19.54
CA PHE A 103 44.74 24.42 -18.51
C PHE A 103 44.95 24.98 -17.10
N ASN A 104 46.17 25.41 -16.77
CA ASN A 104 46.48 25.93 -15.45
C ASN A 104 45.61 27.15 -15.10
N TYR A 105 45.49 28.11 -16.01
CA TYR A 105 44.67 29.31 -15.77
C TYR A 105 43.18 29.01 -15.77
N MET A 106 42.68 28.17 -16.68
CA MET A 106 41.27 27.73 -16.64
C MET A 106 40.93 27.04 -15.32
N PHE A 107 41.81 26.15 -14.84
CA PHE A 107 41.61 25.47 -13.56
C PHE A 107 41.63 26.45 -12.38
N GLN A 108 42.61 27.34 -12.31
CA GLN A 108 42.71 28.34 -11.23
C GLN A 108 41.48 29.25 -11.19
N TRP A 109 41.07 29.75 -12.35
CA TRP A 109 39.92 30.63 -12.46
C TRP A 109 38.62 29.92 -12.08
N LEU A 110 38.36 28.71 -12.63
CA LEU A 110 37.18 27.93 -12.26
C LEU A 110 37.19 27.55 -10.78
N TYR A 111 38.36 27.25 -10.21
CA TYR A 111 38.45 26.93 -8.80
C TYR A 111 38.22 28.14 -7.90
N HIS A 112 38.75 29.31 -8.27
CA HIS A 112 38.50 30.55 -7.53
C HIS A 112 37.02 30.95 -7.54
N ARG A 113 36.31 30.58 -8.60
CA ARG A 113 34.85 30.70 -8.67
C ARG A 113 34.09 29.77 -7.73
N ILE A 114 34.68 28.64 -7.35
CA ILE A 114 34.11 27.70 -6.38
C ILE A 114 34.52 28.08 -4.95
N ASP A 115 35.77 28.49 -4.75
CA ASP A 115 36.33 28.95 -3.49
C ASP A 115 37.13 30.25 -3.69
N PRO A 116 36.49 31.42 -3.48
CA PRO A 116 37.13 32.73 -3.63
C PRO A 116 38.27 32.98 -2.64
N SER A 117 38.32 32.23 -1.52
CA SER A 117 39.33 32.42 -0.48
C SER A 117 40.64 31.68 -0.77
N TYR A 118 40.62 30.72 -1.71
CA TYR A 118 41.76 29.87 -1.98
C TYR A 118 42.89 30.61 -2.73
N ARG A 119 44.13 30.39 -2.27
CA ARG A 119 45.34 30.90 -2.90
C ARG A 119 46.27 29.75 -3.27
N PHE A 120 46.61 29.65 -4.55
CA PHE A 120 47.57 28.68 -5.06
C PHE A 120 49.00 29.09 -4.64
N LEU A 121 49.73 28.20 -3.95
CA LEU A 121 51.06 28.51 -3.39
C LEU A 121 52.19 27.67 -4.00
N ARG A 122 51.87 26.48 -4.50
CA ARG A 122 52.75 25.50 -5.12
C ARG A 122 52.37 25.33 -6.59
N ASN A 123 53.17 24.53 -7.30
CA ASN A 123 52.86 24.20 -8.68
C ASN A 123 51.51 23.46 -8.78
N ILE A 124 50.75 23.79 -9.83
CA ILE A 124 49.42 23.24 -10.14
C ILE A 124 49.38 21.71 -10.08
N ASP A 125 50.41 21.03 -10.58
CA ASP A 125 50.50 19.56 -10.62
C ASP A 125 50.52 18.92 -9.22
N GLN A 126 50.87 19.67 -8.19
CA GLN A 126 50.88 19.23 -6.80
C GLN A 126 49.58 19.59 -6.04
N GLU A 127 48.92 20.68 -6.42
CA GLU A 127 47.72 21.17 -5.73
C GLU A 127 46.42 20.62 -6.31
N VAL A 128 46.37 20.33 -7.61
CA VAL A 128 45.17 19.78 -8.27
C VAL A 128 44.71 18.46 -7.64
N PRO A 129 45.56 17.42 -7.40
CA PRO A 129 45.06 16.16 -6.85
C PRO A 129 44.42 16.29 -5.45
N PRO A 130 45.03 17.01 -4.48
CA PRO A 130 44.36 17.32 -3.22
C PRO A 130 43.05 18.10 -3.38
N ILE A 131 43.02 19.12 -4.26
CA ILE A 131 41.82 19.91 -4.53
C ILE A 131 40.67 19.03 -5.05
N LEU A 132 40.95 18.15 -6.02
CA LEU A 132 39.94 17.24 -6.57
C LEU A 132 39.39 16.29 -5.51
N LYS A 133 40.23 15.84 -4.58
CA LYS A 133 39.81 15.02 -3.45
C LYS A 133 38.92 15.82 -2.49
N GLN A 134 39.23 17.08 -2.24
CA GLN A 134 38.44 17.98 -1.37
C GLN A 134 37.08 18.31 -1.99
N LEU A 135 37.05 18.62 -3.29
CA LEU A 135 35.83 18.81 -4.07
C LEU A 135 34.99 17.53 -4.24
N ARG A 136 35.48 16.38 -3.74
CA ARG A 136 34.89 15.06 -3.91
C ARG A 136 34.60 14.74 -5.38
N TYR A 137 35.53 15.12 -6.26
CA TYR A 137 35.42 14.83 -7.67
C TYR A 137 35.34 13.29 -7.86
N PRO A 138 34.30 12.74 -8.50
CA PRO A 138 34.06 11.29 -8.51
C PRO A 138 35.14 10.43 -9.19
N TYR A 139 35.99 11.05 -10.01
CA TYR A 139 37.02 10.37 -10.81
C TYR A 139 38.43 10.86 -10.48
N GLU A 140 38.63 11.42 -9.29
CA GLU A 140 39.90 11.93 -8.78
C GLU A 140 40.99 10.85 -8.77
N ARG A 141 40.62 9.59 -8.47
CA ARG A 141 41.57 8.45 -8.47
C ARG A 141 42.15 8.12 -9.84
N GLY A 142 41.50 8.55 -10.92
CA GLY A 142 41.98 8.37 -12.30
C GLY A 142 42.98 9.45 -12.76
N ILE A 143 43.17 10.50 -11.97
CA ILE A 143 43.99 11.67 -12.33
C ILE A 143 45.24 11.70 -11.43
N THR A 144 46.41 11.47 -12.04
CA THR A 144 47.70 11.44 -11.34
C THR A 144 48.52 12.70 -11.64
N LYS A 145 49.52 12.97 -10.79
CA LYS A 145 50.46 14.09 -10.97
C LYS A 145 51.14 14.09 -12.35
N SER A 146 51.49 12.91 -12.87
CA SER A 146 52.11 12.78 -14.19
C SER A 146 51.16 13.14 -15.32
N HIS A 147 49.85 12.84 -15.19
CA HIS A 147 48.85 13.28 -16.16
C HIS A 147 48.71 14.81 -16.17
N ILE A 148 48.76 15.45 -15.00
CA ILE A 148 48.60 16.92 -14.88
C ILE A 148 49.84 17.68 -15.36
N SER A 149 51.02 17.06 -15.31
CA SER A 149 52.25 17.66 -15.83
C SER A 149 52.27 17.78 -17.37
N ALA A 150 51.37 17.06 -18.07
CA ALA A 150 51.28 17.04 -19.52
C ALA A 150 49.81 16.91 -20.01
N VAL A 151 49.01 17.96 -19.76
CA VAL A 151 47.54 17.92 -20.00
C VAL A 151 47.12 17.92 -21.47
N GLY A 152 47.95 18.45 -22.38
CA GLY A 152 47.66 18.53 -23.82
C GLY A 152 47.87 17.24 -24.61
N GLY A 153 48.19 16.13 -23.94
CA GLY A 153 48.44 14.82 -24.56
C GLY A 153 47.18 13.97 -24.75
N GLN A 154 47.36 12.65 -24.78
CA GLN A 154 46.27 11.67 -25.00
C GLN A 154 45.14 11.74 -23.95
N ASN A 155 45.42 12.28 -22.76
CA ASN A 155 44.47 12.39 -21.65
C ASN A 155 43.68 13.70 -21.63
N TRP A 156 43.81 14.57 -22.64
CA TRP A 156 43.12 15.87 -22.67
C TRP A 156 41.60 15.74 -22.48
N SER A 157 40.97 14.72 -23.06
CA SER A 157 39.52 14.48 -22.90
C SER A 157 39.09 14.35 -21.44
N THR A 158 39.96 13.81 -20.58
CA THR A 158 39.71 13.67 -19.14
C THR A 158 39.77 15.02 -18.44
N PHE A 159 40.74 15.87 -18.80
CA PHE A 159 40.88 17.21 -18.25
C PHE A 159 39.80 18.17 -18.75
N LEU A 160 39.39 18.05 -20.01
CA LEU A 160 38.26 18.78 -20.56
C LEU A 160 36.96 18.41 -19.81
N GLY A 161 36.74 17.12 -19.57
CA GLY A 161 35.63 16.65 -18.74
C GLY A 161 35.72 17.15 -17.30
N LEU A 162 36.92 17.27 -16.73
CA LEU A 162 37.11 17.84 -15.40
C LEU A 162 36.76 19.33 -15.36
N LEU A 163 37.28 20.13 -16.29
CA LEU A 163 37.01 21.57 -16.35
C LEU A 163 35.52 21.86 -16.60
N HIS A 164 34.88 21.09 -17.48
CA HIS A 164 33.44 21.17 -17.71
C HIS A 164 32.63 20.82 -16.45
N TRP A 165 33.04 19.81 -15.69
CA TRP A 165 32.42 19.49 -14.41
C TRP A 165 32.61 20.61 -13.37
N MET A 166 33.79 21.22 -13.29
CA MET A 166 34.04 22.36 -12.40
C MET A 166 33.21 23.59 -12.80
N MET A 167 33.05 23.84 -14.09
CA MET A 167 32.14 24.86 -14.62
C MET A 167 30.71 24.61 -14.16
N GLN A 168 30.20 23.38 -14.33
CA GLN A 168 28.85 23.01 -13.88
C GLN A 168 28.70 23.17 -12.37
N LEU A 169 29.74 22.83 -11.60
CA LEU A 169 29.75 23.02 -10.15
C LEU A 169 29.69 24.52 -9.79
N ALA A 170 30.47 25.38 -10.45
CA ALA A 170 30.42 26.82 -10.24
C ALA A 170 29.05 27.40 -10.62
N GLN A 171 28.45 26.99 -11.75
CA GLN A 171 27.09 27.39 -12.15
C GLN A 171 26.01 26.96 -11.15
N MET A 172 26.18 25.78 -10.57
CA MET A 172 25.29 25.26 -9.53
C MET A 172 25.39 26.09 -8.25
N LEU A 173 26.60 26.41 -7.80
CA LEU A 173 26.82 27.24 -6.62
C LEU A 173 26.25 28.65 -6.80
N ASP A 174 26.46 29.27 -7.96
CA ASP A 174 25.78 30.54 -8.29
C ASP A 174 24.26 30.40 -8.27
N GLY A 175 23.75 29.27 -8.76
CA GLY A 175 22.31 29.00 -8.78
C GLY A 175 21.70 28.92 -7.39
N TYR A 176 22.42 28.33 -6.43
CA TYR A 176 22.03 28.32 -5.02
C TYR A 176 22.09 29.72 -4.41
N ALA A 177 23.15 30.48 -4.69
CA ALA A 177 23.28 31.85 -4.20
C ALA A 177 22.21 32.79 -4.79
N ALA A 178 21.72 32.51 -6.00
CA ALA A 178 20.70 33.29 -6.69
C ALA A 178 19.27 32.72 -6.54
N HIS A 179 19.04 31.77 -5.63
CA HIS A 179 17.72 31.18 -5.35
C HIS A 179 17.01 30.56 -6.57
N ARG A 180 17.77 30.05 -7.56
CA ARG A 180 17.19 29.48 -8.79
C ARG A 180 16.56 28.10 -8.63
N TYR A 181 16.78 27.46 -7.48
CA TYR A 181 16.34 26.08 -7.23
C TYR A 181 15.21 26.01 -6.20
N ASP A 182 14.73 27.14 -5.70
CA ASP A 182 13.72 27.22 -4.64
C ASP A 182 12.40 26.56 -5.06
N ASP A 183 11.97 26.79 -6.31
CA ASP A 183 10.75 26.16 -6.86
C ASP A 183 10.89 24.63 -6.92
N ALA A 184 12.05 24.11 -7.30
CA ALA A 184 12.31 22.67 -7.33
C ALA A 184 12.37 22.03 -5.93
N CYS A 185 12.85 22.79 -4.92
CA CYS A 185 12.77 22.41 -3.51
C CYS A 185 11.31 22.34 -3.05
N LEU A 186 10.50 23.33 -3.43
CA LEU A 186 9.08 23.40 -3.10
C LEU A 186 8.29 22.24 -3.72
N GLU A 187 8.56 21.91 -4.99
CA GLU A 187 7.99 20.72 -5.65
C GLU A 187 8.37 19.40 -4.94
N SER A 188 9.54 19.36 -4.32
CA SER A 188 10.00 18.23 -3.50
C SER A 188 9.42 18.24 -2.08
N GLY A 189 8.54 19.19 -1.76
CA GLY A 189 7.89 19.34 -0.46
C GLY A 189 8.74 20.04 0.60
N ILE A 190 9.81 20.73 0.21
CA ILE A 190 10.73 21.44 1.12
C ILE A 190 10.61 22.94 0.85
N ASP A 191 9.93 23.67 1.74
CA ASP A 191 9.86 25.13 1.68
C ASP A 191 11.14 25.76 2.25
N VAL A 192 11.94 26.34 1.36
CA VAL A 192 13.19 27.04 1.71
C VAL A 192 13.00 28.55 1.86
N THR A 193 11.83 29.09 1.52
CA THR A 193 11.55 30.53 1.50
C THR A 193 11.77 31.17 2.86
N GLY A 194 11.24 30.55 3.92
CA GLY A 194 11.45 31.02 5.29
C GLY A 194 12.92 30.97 5.72
N HIS A 195 13.65 29.93 5.30
CA HIS A 195 15.08 29.81 5.60
C HIS A 195 15.91 30.90 4.92
N HIS A 196 15.59 31.26 3.68
CA HIS A 196 16.28 32.36 2.99
C HIS A 196 16.02 33.71 3.66
N ILE A 197 14.77 34.02 3.99
CA ILE A 197 14.42 35.26 4.70
C ILE A 197 15.15 35.38 6.04
N ILE A 198 15.22 34.30 6.81
CA ILE A 198 15.93 34.28 8.10
C ILE A 198 17.44 34.36 7.89
N SER A 199 17.99 33.66 6.91
CA SER A 199 19.43 33.66 6.61
C SER A 199 19.90 35.05 6.17
N ASP A 200 19.11 35.76 5.37
CA ASP A 200 19.41 37.13 4.95
C ASP A 200 19.40 38.07 6.15
N PHE A 201 18.35 37.99 6.99
CA PHE A 201 18.27 38.74 8.24
C PHE A 201 19.47 38.48 9.14
N LEU A 202 19.78 37.22 9.42
CA LEU A 202 20.92 36.85 10.26
C LEU A 202 22.23 37.31 9.64
N GLY A 203 22.40 37.18 8.33
CA GLY A 203 23.61 37.61 7.62
C GLY A 203 23.86 39.10 7.74
N THR A 204 22.86 39.93 7.44
CA THR A 204 23.01 41.40 7.47
C THR A 204 23.04 41.95 8.89
N ALA A 205 22.12 41.48 9.75
CA ALA A 205 22.05 41.93 11.14
C ALA A 205 23.30 41.53 11.93
N TYR A 206 23.83 40.32 11.73
CA TYR A 206 25.04 39.87 12.41
C TYR A 206 26.29 40.61 11.94
N GLN A 207 26.38 40.95 10.64
CA GLN A 207 27.47 41.78 10.13
C GLN A 207 27.48 43.17 10.76
N GLU A 208 26.32 43.81 10.86
CA GLU A 208 26.21 45.13 11.50
C GLU A 208 26.46 45.05 13.00
N TRP A 209 25.96 44.00 13.67
CA TRP A 209 26.26 43.74 15.07
C TRP A 209 27.75 43.53 15.34
N LEU A 210 28.45 42.78 14.50
CA LEU A 210 29.92 42.58 14.59
C LEU A 210 30.72 43.87 14.36
N ALA A 211 30.16 44.83 13.62
CA ALA A 211 30.78 46.13 13.39
C ALA A 211 30.57 47.11 14.57
N MET A 212 29.74 46.74 15.56
CA MET A 212 29.50 47.55 16.75
C MET A 212 30.67 47.45 17.73
N ASP A 213 30.80 48.47 18.58
CA ASP A 213 31.77 48.45 19.68
C ASP A 213 31.34 47.43 20.75
N ALA A 214 32.30 46.82 21.42
CA ALA A 214 32.05 45.82 22.46
C ALA A 214 31.27 46.40 23.66
N ASP A 215 31.38 47.71 23.87
CA ASP A 215 30.71 48.47 24.93
C ASP A 215 29.42 49.19 24.45
N ALA A 216 28.88 48.82 23.28
CA ALA A 216 27.65 49.43 22.78
C ALA A 216 26.47 49.17 23.72
N ALA A 217 25.70 50.22 24.02
CA ALA A 217 24.50 50.12 24.85
C ALA A 217 23.40 49.32 24.15
N ASP A 218 22.57 48.62 24.94
CA ASP A 218 21.46 47.80 24.42
C ASP A 218 20.50 48.61 23.52
N GLU A 219 20.28 49.89 23.81
CA GLU A 219 19.43 50.78 22.99
C GLU A 219 20.02 51.02 21.59
N ASP A 220 21.34 51.11 21.45
CA ASP A 220 22.00 51.26 20.17
C ASP A 220 21.97 49.96 19.36
N VAL A 221 22.09 48.82 20.05
CA VAL A 221 21.95 47.49 19.45
C VAL A 221 20.54 47.32 18.88
N GLU A 222 19.50 47.63 19.66
CA GLU A 222 18.10 47.55 19.21
C GLU A 222 17.82 48.50 18.04
N ARG A 223 18.38 49.72 18.07
CA ARG A 223 18.22 50.70 16.98
C ARG A 223 18.82 50.22 15.66
N VAL A 224 19.96 49.55 15.69
CA VAL A 224 20.64 49.00 14.50
C VAL A 224 19.93 47.75 13.99
N LEU A 225 19.42 46.89 14.88
CA LEU A 225 18.69 45.67 14.51
C LEU A 225 17.29 45.94 13.93
N LYS A 226 16.62 47.00 14.38
CA LYS A 226 15.22 47.29 14.03
C LYS A 226 14.93 47.36 12.50
N PRO A 227 15.72 48.05 11.67
CA PRO A 227 15.54 48.03 10.21
C PRO A 227 15.60 46.63 9.59
N HIS A 228 16.47 45.75 10.10
CA HIS A 228 16.57 44.36 9.63
C HIS A 228 15.36 43.53 10.04
N ILE A 229 14.86 43.73 11.26
CA ILE A 229 13.63 43.08 11.74
C ILE A 229 12.43 43.52 10.89
N ASP A 230 12.31 44.82 10.60
CA ASP A 230 11.24 45.37 9.77
C ASP A 230 11.32 44.82 8.33
N ALA A 231 12.53 44.74 7.76
CA ALA A 231 12.75 44.16 6.43
C ALA A 231 12.37 42.67 6.38
N MET A 232 12.74 41.90 7.42
CA MET A 232 12.37 40.49 7.57
C MET A 232 10.84 40.34 7.67
N ALA A 233 10.18 41.16 8.50
CA ALA A 233 8.73 41.15 8.64
C ALA A 233 8.02 41.44 7.31
N GLN A 234 8.49 42.42 6.55
CA GLN A 234 7.96 42.74 5.21
C GLN A 234 8.21 41.61 4.20
N ALA A 235 9.33 40.90 4.28
CA ALA A 235 9.59 39.74 3.43
C ALA A 235 8.63 38.59 3.74
N PHE A 236 8.39 38.30 5.02
CA PHE A 236 7.38 37.31 5.43
C PHE A 236 5.97 37.72 5.03
N GLU A 237 5.60 38.99 5.13
CA GLU A 237 4.29 39.48 4.70
C GLU A 237 4.09 39.30 3.19
N ARG A 238 5.11 39.61 2.39
CA ARG A 238 5.07 39.38 0.93
C ARG A 238 4.89 37.90 0.61
N SER A 239 5.65 37.02 1.26
CA SER A 239 5.49 35.57 1.09
C SER A 239 4.08 35.10 1.49
N ARG A 240 3.59 35.56 2.64
CA ARG A 240 2.25 35.23 3.14
C ARG A 240 1.15 35.71 2.18
N SER A 241 1.30 36.91 1.61
CA SER A 241 0.30 37.47 0.68
C SER A 241 0.12 36.61 -0.57
N LYS A 242 1.21 35.99 -1.08
CA LYS A 242 1.14 35.04 -2.20
C LYS A 242 0.32 33.81 -1.83
N HIS A 243 0.61 33.21 -0.66
CA HIS A 243 -0.13 32.05 -0.17
C HIS A 243 -1.61 32.36 0.14
N LEU A 244 -1.90 33.56 0.67
CA LEU A 244 -3.28 34.00 0.89
C LEU A 244 -4.04 34.12 -0.43
N SER A 245 -3.44 34.73 -1.46
CA SER A 245 -4.08 34.84 -2.77
C SER A 245 -4.31 33.46 -3.42
N GLU A 246 -3.37 32.52 -3.27
CA GLU A 246 -3.53 31.14 -3.73
C GLU A 246 -4.66 30.42 -2.99
N LEU A 247 -4.74 30.60 -1.67
CA LEU A 247 -5.80 30.05 -0.82
C LEU A 247 -7.17 30.59 -1.24
N GLU A 248 -7.30 31.89 -1.46
CA GLU A 248 -8.55 32.50 -1.95
C GLU A 248 -8.99 31.92 -3.31
N MET A 249 -8.04 31.71 -4.22
CA MET A 249 -8.32 31.10 -5.53
C MET A 249 -8.81 29.64 -5.39
N LEU A 250 -8.16 28.85 -4.53
CA LEU A 250 -8.55 27.47 -4.26
C LEU A 250 -9.89 27.37 -3.56
N GLU A 251 -10.19 28.27 -2.61
CA GLU A 251 -11.50 28.35 -1.95
C GLU A 251 -12.60 28.70 -2.96
N ALA A 252 -12.34 29.65 -3.85
CA ALA A 252 -13.29 30.02 -4.91
C ALA A 252 -13.53 28.86 -5.89
N GLU A 253 -12.49 28.10 -6.26
CA GLU A 253 -12.61 26.91 -7.10
C GLU A 253 -13.38 25.80 -6.40
N ASN A 254 -13.09 25.54 -5.12
CA ASN A 254 -13.83 24.56 -4.32
C ASN A 254 -15.32 24.92 -4.25
N ALA A 255 -15.64 26.18 -3.98
CA ALA A 255 -17.02 26.67 -3.98
C ALA A 255 -17.70 26.60 -5.36
N ARG A 256 -16.94 26.68 -6.46
CA ARG A 256 -17.46 26.45 -7.82
C ARG A 256 -17.77 24.97 -8.04
N LEU A 257 -16.83 24.09 -7.70
CA LEU A 257 -16.96 22.64 -7.87
C LEU A 257 -18.09 22.06 -7.01
N LEU A 258 -18.25 22.54 -5.77
CA LEU A 258 -19.37 22.12 -4.92
C LEU A 258 -20.72 22.50 -5.52
N ARG A 259 -20.84 23.69 -6.13
CA ARG A 259 -22.06 24.09 -6.86
C ARG A 259 -22.29 23.22 -8.10
N GLU A 260 -21.23 22.91 -8.85
CA GLU A 260 -21.32 22.02 -10.00
C GLU A 260 -21.76 20.61 -9.60
N ILE A 261 -21.26 20.08 -8.49
CA ILE A 261 -21.72 18.80 -7.92
C ILE A 261 -23.20 18.89 -7.54
N GLU A 262 -23.63 19.95 -6.85
CA GLU A 262 -25.04 20.12 -6.47
C GLU A 262 -25.97 20.21 -7.69
N ASP A 263 -25.56 20.93 -8.73
CA ASP A 263 -26.32 21.04 -9.98
C ASP A 263 -26.36 19.70 -10.73
N LEU A 264 -25.28 18.91 -10.70
CA LEU A 264 -25.24 17.55 -11.26
C LEU A 264 -26.12 16.59 -10.46
N GLU A 265 -26.11 16.66 -9.13
CA GLU A 265 -26.99 15.86 -8.27
C GLU A 265 -28.46 16.18 -8.50
N LYS A 266 -28.82 17.45 -8.77
CA LYS A 266 -30.19 17.85 -9.12
C LYS A 266 -30.61 17.46 -10.53
N SER A 267 -29.69 17.50 -11.49
CA SER A 267 -29.97 17.23 -12.91
C SER A 267 -29.91 15.74 -13.28
N THR A 268 -29.22 14.93 -12.47
CA THR A 268 -29.19 13.48 -12.63
C THR A 268 -30.48 12.89 -12.06
N PRO A 269 -31.31 12.17 -12.86
CA PRO A 269 -32.46 11.46 -12.34
C PRO A 269 -32.04 10.50 -11.23
N ASP A 270 -32.86 10.34 -10.18
CA ASP A 270 -32.59 9.42 -9.07
C ASP A 270 -32.15 8.05 -9.63
N PRO A 271 -30.93 7.57 -9.31
CA PRO A 271 -30.41 6.29 -9.81
C PRO A 271 -31.38 5.13 -9.60
N ARG A 272 -32.25 5.22 -8.59
CA ARG A 272 -33.31 4.25 -8.32
C ARG A 272 -34.34 4.15 -9.43
N ILE A 273 -34.66 5.25 -10.12
CA ILE A 273 -35.56 5.24 -11.28
C ILE A 273 -34.90 4.45 -12.41
N LEU A 274 -33.59 4.61 -12.61
CA LEU A 274 -32.86 3.86 -13.62
C LEU A 274 -32.78 2.38 -13.28
N ASP A 275 -32.56 2.02 -12.02
CA ASP A 275 -32.59 0.64 -11.53
C ASP A 275 -33.98 0.01 -11.68
N GLU A 276 -35.05 0.75 -11.36
CA GLU A 276 -36.43 0.30 -11.55
C GLU A 276 -36.75 0.08 -13.03
N HIS A 277 -36.35 0.99 -13.91
CA HIS A 277 -36.46 0.81 -15.36
C HIS A 277 -35.64 -0.38 -15.87
N TYR A 278 -34.47 -0.63 -15.29
CA TYR A 278 -33.62 -1.77 -15.65
C TYR A 278 -34.25 -3.11 -15.25
N GLU A 279 -34.79 -3.21 -14.03
CA GLU A 279 -35.53 -4.39 -13.56
C GLU A 279 -36.78 -4.65 -14.43
N ILE A 280 -37.55 -3.61 -14.76
CA ILE A 280 -38.69 -3.74 -15.69
C ILE A 280 -38.25 -4.30 -17.04
N MET A 281 -37.12 -3.83 -17.59
CA MET A 281 -36.57 -4.34 -18.85
C MET A 281 -36.09 -5.79 -18.76
N ILE A 282 -35.53 -6.22 -17.61
CA ILE A 282 -35.15 -7.61 -17.38
C ILE A 282 -36.40 -8.51 -17.37
N ASP A 283 -37.43 -8.10 -16.63
CA ASP A 283 -38.69 -8.83 -16.54
C ASP A 283 -39.36 -8.96 -17.89
N ASP A 284 -39.43 -7.88 -18.67
CA ASP A 284 -40.03 -7.91 -20.00
C ASP A 284 -39.22 -8.77 -20.98
N LYS A 285 -37.89 -8.72 -20.90
CA LYS A 285 -37.03 -9.64 -21.67
C LYS A 285 -37.31 -11.10 -21.33
N ALA A 286 -37.48 -11.43 -20.06
CA ALA A 286 -37.81 -12.80 -19.64
C ALA A 286 -39.18 -13.24 -20.19
N LYS A 287 -40.20 -12.38 -20.12
CA LYS A 287 -41.53 -12.64 -20.68
C LYS A 287 -41.48 -12.85 -22.20
N PHE A 288 -40.70 -12.04 -22.93
CA PHE A 288 -40.54 -12.21 -24.38
C PHE A 288 -39.85 -13.52 -24.74
N LEU A 289 -38.80 -13.91 -24.02
CA LEU A 289 -38.13 -15.19 -24.25
C LEU A 289 -39.04 -16.39 -23.97
N GLU A 290 -39.87 -16.31 -22.93
CA GLU A 290 -40.87 -17.36 -22.64
C GLU A 290 -41.94 -17.41 -23.74
N PHE A 291 -42.45 -16.26 -24.19
CA PHE A 291 -43.40 -16.17 -25.29
C PHE A 291 -42.83 -16.75 -26.60
N ASP A 292 -41.59 -16.43 -26.93
CA ASP A 292 -40.90 -16.95 -28.12
C ASP A 292 -40.75 -18.47 -28.03
N SER A 293 -40.33 -19.00 -26.88
CA SER A 293 -40.23 -20.45 -26.64
C SER A 293 -41.57 -21.18 -26.81
N ILE A 294 -42.65 -20.62 -26.24
CA ILE A 294 -43.99 -21.18 -26.39
C ILE A 294 -44.41 -21.16 -27.85
N THR A 295 -44.17 -20.05 -28.56
CA THR A 295 -44.54 -19.88 -29.97
C THR A 295 -43.76 -20.83 -30.86
N GLU A 296 -42.46 -20.98 -30.64
CA GLU A 296 -41.61 -21.91 -31.37
C GLU A 296 -42.04 -23.36 -31.14
N SER A 297 -42.41 -23.73 -29.91
CA SER A 297 -42.94 -25.07 -29.60
C SER A 297 -44.27 -25.35 -30.32
N ARG A 298 -45.14 -24.33 -30.46
CA ARG A 298 -46.40 -24.44 -31.20
C ARG A 298 -46.15 -24.57 -32.69
N SER A 299 -45.22 -23.80 -33.25
CA SER A 299 -44.80 -23.93 -34.65
C SER A 299 -44.35 -25.36 -34.94
N LYS A 300 -43.40 -25.89 -34.16
CA LYS A 300 -42.87 -27.26 -34.32
C LYS A 300 -43.97 -28.34 -34.24
N LYS A 301 -44.99 -28.15 -33.38
CA LYS A 301 -46.14 -29.05 -33.29
C LYS A 301 -47.04 -28.97 -34.52
N LEU A 302 -47.27 -27.77 -35.05
CA LEU A 302 -48.05 -27.59 -36.28
C LEU A 302 -47.30 -28.15 -37.48
N ASP A 303 -45.99 -27.92 -37.58
CA ASP A 303 -45.15 -28.45 -38.65
C ASP A 303 -45.16 -29.99 -38.66
N SER A 304 -44.96 -30.63 -37.51
CA SER A 304 -45.03 -32.10 -37.42
C SER A 304 -46.44 -32.66 -37.71
N ARG A 305 -47.50 -31.93 -37.37
CA ARG A 305 -48.88 -32.31 -37.74
C ARG A 305 -49.11 -32.17 -39.24
N ILE A 306 -48.57 -31.14 -39.88
CA ILE A 306 -48.64 -30.97 -41.34
C ILE A 306 -47.94 -32.14 -42.05
N GLU A 307 -46.72 -32.49 -41.62
CA GLU A 307 -45.97 -33.63 -42.19
C GLU A 307 -46.75 -34.94 -42.05
N MET A 308 -47.34 -35.19 -40.88
CA MET A 308 -48.13 -36.39 -40.65
C MET A 308 -49.40 -36.44 -41.50
N LEU A 309 -50.14 -35.33 -41.60
CA LEU A 309 -51.33 -35.23 -42.45
C LEU A 309 -51.00 -35.39 -43.94
N GLN A 310 -49.86 -34.87 -44.39
CA GLN A 310 -49.37 -35.10 -45.75
C GLN A 310 -49.09 -36.59 -45.99
N GLY A 311 -48.42 -37.27 -45.05
CA GLY A 311 -48.18 -38.71 -45.16
C GLY A 311 -49.45 -39.57 -45.13
N GLU A 312 -50.48 -39.17 -44.38
CA GLU A 312 -51.80 -39.82 -44.41
C GLU A 312 -52.52 -39.60 -45.74
N LEU A 313 -52.45 -38.39 -46.29
CA LEU A 313 -53.03 -38.07 -47.59
C LEU A 313 -52.41 -38.91 -48.71
N ASP A 314 -51.09 -39.04 -48.72
CA ASP A 314 -50.37 -39.83 -49.73
C ASP A 314 -50.77 -41.31 -49.68
N LYS A 315 -50.95 -41.87 -48.48
CA LYS A 315 -51.44 -43.26 -48.31
C LYS A 315 -52.86 -43.43 -48.82
N LEU A 316 -53.77 -42.51 -48.48
CA LEU A 316 -55.16 -42.58 -48.95
C LEU A 316 -55.25 -42.45 -50.47
N LEU A 317 -54.40 -41.63 -51.08
CA LEU A 317 -54.31 -41.54 -52.54
C LEU A 317 -53.84 -42.85 -53.17
N GLN A 318 -52.91 -43.57 -52.53
CA GLN A 318 -52.46 -44.88 -52.98
C GLN A 318 -53.57 -45.94 -52.87
N GLU A 319 -54.22 -46.04 -51.71
CA GLU A 319 -55.32 -46.99 -51.47
C GLU A 319 -56.50 -46.77 -52.43
N LEU A 320 -56.84 -45.51 -52.73
CA LEU A 320 -57.87 -45.18 -53.70
C LEU A 320 -57.50 -45.69 -55.11
N GLY A 321 -56.24 -45.56 -55.50
CA GLY A 321 -55.73 -46.09 -56.77
C GLY A 321 -55.89 -47.61 -56.88
N GLU A 322 -55.51 -48.33 -55.82
CA GLU A 322 -55.63 -49.80 -55.75
C GLU A 322 -57.09 -50.26 -55.83
N ALA A 323 -57.99 -49.62 -55.09
CA ALA A 323 -59.42 -49.94 -55.09
C ALA A 323 -60.09 -49.71 -56.46
N ASP A 324 -59.71 -48.65 -57.18
CA ASP A 324 -60.23 -48.38 -58.53
C ASP A 324 -59.72 -49.39 -59.58
N GLU A 325 -58.54 -49.98 -59.36
CA GLU A 325 -58.02 -51.11 -60.13
C GLU A 325 -58.85 -52.38 -59.88
N GLU A 326 -59.11 -52.72 -58.62
CA GLU A 326 -59.91 -53.90 -58.23
C GLU A 326 -61.36 -53.82 -58.73
N ARG A 327 -62.01 -52.65 -58.59
CA ARG A 327 -63.38 -52.43 -59.05
C ARG A 327 -63.52 -52.67 -60.56
N ARG A 328 -62.54 -52.22 -61.35
CA ARG A 328 -62.50 -52.50 -62.80
C ARG A 328 -62.36 -53.99 -63.09
N GLY A 329 -61.56 -54.71 -62.29
CA GLY A 329 -61.39 -56.16 -62.42
C GLY A 329 -62.67 -56.95 -62.18
N LEU A 330 -63.37 -56.66 -61.08
CA LEU A 330 -64.60 -57.38 -60.70
C LEU A 330 -65.77 -57.13 -61.64
N GLN A 331 -65.95 -55.89 -62.12
CA GLN A 331 -67.00 -55.58 -63.09
C GLN A 331 -66.86 -56.42 -64.36
N LYS A 332 -65.62 -56.59 -64.83
CA LYS A 332 -65.32 -57.41 -66.00
C LYS A 332 -65.68 -58.89 -65.79
N ALA A 333 -65.41 -59.42 -64.61
CA ALA A 333 -65.71 -60.82 -64.27
C ALA A 333 -67.21 -61.11 -64.13
N VAL A 334 -68.00 -60.14 -63.68
CA VAL A 334 -69.46 -60.26 -63.54
C VAL A 334 -70.15 -60.24 -64.89
N ASP A 335 -69.70 -59.39 -65.81
CA ASP A 335 -70.24 -59.31 -67.17
C ASP A 335 -69.99 -60.62 -67.96
N ASP A 336 -68.93 -61.37 -67.62
CA ASP A 336 -68.56 -62.64 -68.24
C ASP A 336 -69.41 -63.85 -67.77
N GLN A 337 -70.13 -63.77 -66.65
CA GLN A 337 -70.74 -64.97 -66.00
C GLN A 337 -72.24 -65.20 -66.22
N GLY A 338 -73.02 -64.28 -66.78
CA GLY A 338 -74.37 -64.50 -67.36
C GLY A 338 -75.29 -65.54 -66.69
N ILE A 339 -75.66 -65.37 -65.41
CA ILE A 339 -76.53 -66.32 -64.67
C ILE A 339 -78.01 -65.86 -64.71
N SER A 340 -78.94 -66.81 -64.91
CA SER A 340 -80.39 -66.59 -65.09
C SER A 340 -81.22 -66.62 -63.79
N MET A 341 -82.28 -65.81 -63.77
CA MET A 341 -83.17 -65.56 -62.62
C MET A 341 -83.90 -66.80 -62.06
N GLN A 342 -84.10 -67.85 -62.86
CA GLN A 342 -84.84 -69.04 -62.43
C GLN A 342 -84.05 -69.98 -61.52
N ASP A 343 -82.72 -69.98 -61.61
CA ASP A 343 -81.86 -70.72 -60.68
C ASP A 343 -81.78 -70.01 -59.31
N ILE A 344 -82.00 -68.70 -59.30
CA ILE A 344 -82.04 -67.87 -58.09
C ILE A 344 -83.27 -68.25 -57.25
N ASP A 345 -84.46 -68.41 -57.83
CA ASP A 345 -85.68 -68.71 -57.07
C ASP A 345 -85.67 -70.13 -56.47
N ARG A 346 -85.13 -71.13 -57.19
CA ARG A 346 -85.01 -72.49 -56.65
C ARG A 346 -84.00 -72.56 -55.51
N MET A 347 -82.87 -71.86 -55.63
CA MET A 347 -81.92 -71.68 -54.53
C MET A 347 -82.54 -70.91 -53.35
N THR A 348 -83.43 -69.96 -53.60
CA THR A 348 -84.02 -69.11 -52.55
C THR A 348 -84.99 -69.88 -51.65
N SER A 349 -85.76 -70.83 -52.20
CA SER A 349 -86.70 -71.66 -51.42
C SER A 349 -86.01 -72.72 -50.53
N GLU A 350 -84.97 -73.40 -51.01
CA GLU A 350 -84.13 -74.27 -50.16
C GLU A 350 -83.34 -73.46 -49.13
N ARG A 351 -82.86 -72.28 -49.53
CA ARG A 351 -82.24 -71.32 -48.64
C ARG A 351 -83.18 -70.91 -47.52
N GLU A 352 -84.45 -70.63 -47.77
CA GLU A 352 -85.40 -70.19 -46.72
C GLU A 352 -85.68 -71.27 -45.66
N ARG A 353 -85.79 -72.55 -46.06
CA ARG A 353 -85.95 -73.67 -45.11
C ARG A 353 -84.69 -73.89 -44.27
N LEU A 354 -83.52 -73.84 -44.91
CA LEU A 354 -82.24 -73.90 -44.21
C LEU A 354 -82.02 -72.65 -43.35
N GLN A 355 -82.49 -71.47 -43.78
CA GLN A 355 -82.40 -70.20 -43.08
C GLN A 355 -83.11 -70.27 -41.73
N LYS A 356 -84.30 -70.89 -41.65
CA LYS A 356 -85.02 -71.07 -40.37
C LYS A 356 -84.33 -72.04 -39.41
N GLY A 357 -83.75 -73.13 -39.93
CA GLY A 357 -82.95 -74.04 -39.11
C GLY A 357 -81.64 -73.41 -38.62
N ILE A 358 -81.02 -72.61 -39.50
CA ILE A 358 -79.85 -71.78 -39.18
C ILE A 358 -80.26 -70.74 -38.14
N GLU A 359 -81.38 -70.02 -38.26
CA GLU A 359 -81.79 -69.00 -37.29
C GLU A 359 -81.89 -69.53 -35.85
N VAL A 360 -82.49 -70.71 -35.66
CA VAL A 360 -82.62 -71.31 -34.31
C VAL A 360 -81.26 -71.79 -33.79
N ALA A 361 -80.42 -72.37 -34.66
CA ALA A 361 -79.06 -72.78 -34.30
C ALA A 361 -78.16 -71.56 -34.03
N THR A 362 -78.31 -70.49 -34.80
CA THR A 362 -77.59 -69.22 -34.70
C THR A 362 -78.01 -68.47 -33.44
N GLN A 363 -79.29 -68.46 -33.05
CA GLN A 363 -79.69 -67.89 -31.76
C GLN A 363 -79.03 -68.61 -30.57
N ARG A 364 -78.99 -69.96 -30.59
CA ARG A 364 -78.29 -70.73 -29.54
C ARG A 364 -76.77 -70.53 -29.59
N LEU A 365 -76.21 -70.41 -30.79
CA LEU A 365 -74.80 -70.10 -31.00
C LEU A 365 -74.47 -68.69 -30.49
N ASP A 366 -75.29 -67.70 -30.77
CA ASP A 366 -75.12 -66.30 -30.39
C ASP A 366 -75.24 -66.12 -28.88
N GLU A 367 -76.17 -66.83 -28.24
CA GLU A 367 -76.28 -66.85 -26.78
C GLU A 367 -75.09 -67.57 -26.12
N GLY A 368 -74.48 -68.54 -26.80
CA GLY A 368 -73.21 -69.16 -26.42
C GLY A 368 -72.01 -68.22 -26.61
N LYS A 369 -71.90 -67.60 -27.79
CA LYS A 369 -70.87 -66.63 -28.15
C LYS A 369 -70.91 -65.41 -27.23
N ARG A 370 -72.10 -64.92 -26.87
CA ARG A 370 -72.28 -63.82 -25.93
C ARG A 370 -71.72 -64.17 -24.54
N ARG A 371 -72.00 -65.37 -24.04
CA ARG A 371 -71.44 -65.84 -22.77
C ARG A 371 -69.92 -66.03 -22.82
N VAL A 372 -69.37 -66.46 -23.95
CA VAL A 372 -67.92 -66.56 -24.17
C VAL A 372 -67.29 -65.17 -24.23
N ALA A 373 -67.85 -64.25 -25.02
CA ALA A 373 -67.38 -62.86 -25.14
C ALA A 373 -67.45 -62.10 -23.80
N GLU A 374 -68.51 -62.30 -23.00
CA GLU A 374 -68.60 -61.70 -21.66
C GLU A 374 -67.48 -62.22 -20.74
N LYS A 375 -67.14 -63.52 -20.82
CA LYS A 375 -66.05 -64.13 -20.04
C LYS A 375 -64.66 -63.78 -20.58
N GLU A 376 -64.50 -63.60 -21.88
CA GLU A 376 -63.27 -63.12 -22.51
C GLU A 376 -63.02 -61.64 -22.20
N MET A 377 -64.06 -60.80 -22.17
CA MET A 377 -63.96 -59.41 -21.74
C MET A 377 -63.61 -59.30 -20.25
N GLU A 378 -64.14 -60.20 -19.41
CA GLU A 378 -63.74 -60.30 -18.01
C GLU A 378 -62.26 -60.74 -17.86
N ALA A 379 -61.83 -61.75 -18.63
CA ALA A 379 -60.43 -62.21 -18.64
C ALA A 379 -59.46 -61.14 -19.17
N SER A 380 -59.83 -60.43 -20.24
CA SER A 380 -59.04 -59.33 -20.82
C SER A 380 -58.91 -58.16 -19.87
N ARG A 381 -59.99 -57.80 -19.15
CA ARG A 381 -59.92 -56.77 -18.09
C ARG A 381 -58.98 -57.19 -16.97
N LYS A 382 -59.01 -58.47 -16.57
CA LYS A 382 -58.10 -58.99 -15.54
C LYS A 382 -56.64 -59.07 -16.01
N LEU A 383 -56.41 -59.35 -17.29
CA LEU A 383 -55.10 -59.34 -17.91
C LEU A 383 -54.54 -57.91 -18.00
N TYR A 384 -55.35 -56.93 -18.42
CA TYR A 384 -54.97 -55.51 -18.41
C TYR A 384 -54.67 -54.99 -17.00
N GLU A 385 -55.46 -55.40 -16.00
CA GLU A 385 -55.16 -55.10 -14.59
C GLU A 385 -53.81 -55.68 -14.15
N LEU A 386 -53.45 -56.89 -14.62
CA LEU A 386 -52.18 -57.54 -14.34
C LEU A 386 -51.00 -56.85 -15.03
N GLU A 387 -51.13 -56.51 -16.32
CA GLU A 387 -50.11 -55.75 -17.07
C GLU A 387 -49.84 -54.39 -16.41
N ARG A 388 -50.90 -53.66 -16.02
CA ARG A 388 -50.73 -52.39 -15.32
C ARG A 388 -50.03 -52.55 -13.96
N LEU A 389 -50.19 -53.69 -13.30
CA LEU A 389 -49.47 -53.99 -12.05
C LEU A 389 -48.01 -54.34 -12.33
N VAL A 390 -47.73 -55.04 -13.43
CA VAL A 390 -46.37 -55.36 -13.91
C VAL A 390 -45.62 -54.08 -14.30
N ASP A 391 -46.24 -53.16 -15.04
CA ASP A 391 -45.65 -51.86 -15.39
C ASP A 391 -45.32 -51.02 -14.16
N LYS A 392 -46.23 -50.98 -13.18
CA LYS A 392 -46.00 -50.29 -11.90
C LYS A 392 -44.83 -50.92 -11.15
N TYR A 393 -44.74 -52.24 -11.14
CA TYR A 393 -43.64 -52.95 -10.51
C TYR A 393 -42.30 -52.63 -11.21
N ASN A 394 -42.23 -52.73 -12.54
CA ASN A 394 -41.01 -52.45 -13.31
C ASN A 394 -40.58 -50.98 -13.18
N THR A 395 -41.54 -50.05 -13.16
CA THR A 395 -41.26 -48.61 -12.93
C THR A 395 -40.66 -48.37 -11.55
N LEU A 396 -41.24 -48.98 -10.50
CA LEU A 396 -40.71 -48.87 -9.14
C LEU A 396 -39.34 -49.55 -9.00
N ALA A 397 -39.15 -50.71 -9.64
CA ALA A 397 -37.88 -51.41 -9.64
C ALA A 397 -36.78 -50.65 -10.41
N TYR A 398 -37.13 -49.89 -11.45
CA TYR A 398 -36.21 -48.96 -12.13
C TYR A 398 -35.81 -47.79 -11.22
N GLN A 399 -36.77 -47.16 -10.53
CA GLN A 399 -36.49 -46.06 -9.58
C GLN A 399 -35.60 -46.49 -8.41
N ILE A 400 -35.73 -47.73 -7.95
CA ILE A 400 -34.93 -48.31 -6.86
C ILE A 400 -33.57 -48.84 -7.38
N GLY A 401 -33.34 -48.80 -8.70
CA GLY A 401 -32.07 -49.24 -9.31
C GLY A 401 -31.86 -50.75 -9.28
N LEU A 402 -32.94 -51.52 -9.48
CA LEU A 402 -32.92 -52.99 -9.58
C LEU A 402 -33.03 -53.51 -11.03
N ILE A 403 -33.50 -52.67 -11.95
CA ILE A 403 -33.62 -52.96 -13.39
C ILE A 403 -32.91 -51.82 -14.14
N PRO A 404 -32.06 -52.08 -15.15
CA PRO A 404 -31.68 -53.39 -15.70
C PRO A 404 -30.74 -54.19 -14.78
N ALA A 405 -30.45 -55.46 -15.10
CA ALA A 405 -29.62 -56.37 -14.29
C ALA A 405 -28.20 -55.84 -13.93
N SER A 406 -27.74 -54.78 -14.62
CA SER A 406 -26.50 -54.04 -14.36
C SER A 406 -26.63 -52.92 -13.32
N ALA A 407 -27.83 -52.66 -12.79
CA ALA A 407 -28.08 -51.58 -11.86
C ALA A 407 -27.46 -51.88 -10.48
N ALA A 408 -27.10 -50.82 -9.74
CA ALA A 408 -26.24 -50.90 -8.54
C ALA A 408 -26.79 -51.84 -7.45
N ASN A 409 -28.12 -52.01 -7.37
CA ASN A 409 -28.78 -52.84 -6.39
C ASN A 409 -29.21 -54.22 -6.95
N ALA A 410 -29.04 -54.47 -8.25
CA ALA A 410 -29.49 -55.67 -8.96
C ALA A 410 -28.54 -56.88 -8.82
N LYS A 411 -27.27 -56.66 -8.48
CA LYS A 411 -26.24 -57.71 -8.25
C LYS A 411 -26.18 -58.78 -9.35
N GLY A 412 -26.48 -58.41 -10.61
CA GLY A 412 -26.44 -59.30 -11.78
C GLY A 412 -27.64 -60.25 -11.93
N GLN A 413 -28.69 -60.09 -11.12
CA GLN A 413 -29.94 -60.84 -11.28
C GLN A 413 -30.97 -60.01 -12.04
N ASP A 414 -31.73 -60.67 -12.91
CA ASP A 414 -32.82 -60.05 -13.64
C ASP A 414 -34.09 -60.04 -12.79
N TYR A 415 -34.60 -58.86 -12.49
CA TYR A 415 -35.82 -58.64 -11.70
C TYR A 415 -36.96 -58.08 -12.54
N GLU A 416 -36.81 -58.01 -13.87
CA GLU A 416 -37.85 -57.54 -14.78
C GLU A 416 -39.01 -58.54 -14.85
N LEU A 417 -40.19 -58.07 -14.48
CA LEU A 417 -41.40 -58.89 -14.52
C LEU A 417 -42.04 -58.75 -15.91
N ALA A 418 -42.29 -59.87 -16.57
CA ALA A 418 -42.93 -59.95 -17.86
C ALA A 418 -44.13 -60.90 -17.80
N VAL A 419 -45.23 -60.49 -18.42
CA VAL A 419 -46.44 -61.31 -18.55
C VAL A 419 -46.28 -62.21 -19.77
N THR A 420 -46.25 -63.53 -19.55
CA THR A 420 -46.09 -64.55 -20.61
C THR A 420 -47.45 -65.18 -20.93
N VAL A 421 -48.38 -64.39 -21.46
CA VAL A 421 -49.63 -64.93 -22.03
C VAL A 421 -49.45 -64.99 -23.54
N ASN A 422 -49.79 -66.12 -24.17
CA ASN A 422 -49.75 -66.21 -25.64
C ASN A 422 -50.67 -65.13 -26.20
N GLU A 423 -50.11 -64.16 -26.93
CA GLU A 423 -50.90 -63.22 -27.71
C GLU A 423 -51.64 -64.01 -28.79
N SER A 424 -52.91 -64.30 -28.55
CA SER A 424 -53.82 -64.59 -29.63
C SER A 424 -54.16 -63.25 -30.27
N ASP A 425 -53.65 -63.01 -31.48
CA ASP A 425 -53.99 -61.87 -32.35
C ASP A 425 -55.51 -61.69 -32.44
N PHE A 426 -56.06 -60.82 -31.60
CA PHE A 426 -57.48 -60.49 -31.58
C PHE A 426 -57.87 -59.46 -32.66
N THR A 427 -56.89 -58.96 -33.43
CA THR A 427 -57.03 -57.88 -34.40
C THR A 427 -57.03 -58.34 -35.86
N GLY A 428 -57.55 -59.53 -36.14
CA GLY A 428 -57.53 -60.10 -37.49
C GLY A 428 -58.77 -60.93 -37.88
N SER A 429 -59.99 -60.46 -37.64
CA SER A 429 -61.19 -61.19 -38.06
C SER A 429 -62.35 -60.31 -38.55
N ILE A 430 -62.07 -59.41 -39.50
CA ILE A 430 -63.13 -58.79 -40.33
C ILE A 430 -62.96 -59.05 -41.84
N VAL A 431 -61.81 -59.55 -42.33
CA VAL A 431 -61.65 -59.75 -43.78
C VAL A 431 -60.80 -60.99 -44.11
N LYS A 432 -61.39 -62.19 -44.08
CA LYS A 432 -61.02 -63.26 -45.02
C LYS A 432 -61.97 -64.46 -44.95
N GLY A 433 -62.38 -64.90 -46.13
CA GLY A 433 -63.29 -66.00 -46.34
C GLY A 433 -62.69 -67.38 -46.02
N SER A 434 -63.60 -68.34 -46.07
CA SER A 434 -63.49 -69.78 -45.87
C SER A 434 -62.21 -70.46 -46.39
N TYR A 435 -61.90 -71.61 -45.77
CA TYR A 435 -60.86 -72.60 -46.06
C TYR A 435 -59.52 -72.46 -45.31
N SER A 436 -59.52 -72.93 -44.05
CA SER A 436 -58.31 -73.41 -43.36
C SER A 436 -58.72 -74.41 -42.28
N THR A 437 -58.58 -75.70 -42.57
CA THR A 437 -58.61 -76.81 -41.60
C THR A 437 -57.32 -76.82 -40.79
N GLY A 438 -57.19 -75.87 -39.87
CA GLY A 438 -56.11 -75.80 -38.90
C GLY A 438 -56.70 -75.47 -37.53
N ALA A 439 -56.55 -76.38 -36.58
CA ALA A 439 -56.90 -76.18 -35.18
C ALA A 439 -55.95 -75.14 -34.55
N GLY A 440 -56.18 -73.86 -34.86
CA GLY A 440 -55.58 -72.73 -34.15
C GLY A 440 -56.38 -72.48 -32.89
N THR A 441 -55.71 -72.57 -31.74
CA THR A 441 -56.28 -72.38 -30.40
C THR A 441 -56.77 -70.94 -30.22
N GLU A 442 -58.03 -70.71 -30.57
CA GLU A 442 -58.74 -69.42 -30.47
C GLU A 442 -59.15 -69.08 -29.02
N ARG A 443 -58.34 -69.47 -28.03
CA ARG A 443 -58.71 -69.30 -26.62
C ARG A 443 -57.48 -69.09 -25.79
N LEU A 444 -57.53 -68.10 -24.90
CA LEU A 444 -56.56 -67.81 -23.83
C LEU A 444 -56.42 -69.02 -22.87
N LEU A 445 -55.90 -70.14 -23.38
CA LEU A 445 -55.73 -71.39 -22.66
C LEU A 445 -54.36 -71.97 -23.02
N ALA A 446 -53.53 -72.23 -22.00
CA ALA A 446 -52.33 -73.04 -22.15
C ALA A 446 -52.65 -74.54 -22.32
N ASP A 447 -53.79 -75.01 -21.75
CA ASP A 447 -54.28 -76.39 -21.80
C ASP A 447 -55.82 -76.39 -22.02
N PRO A 448 -56.35 -77.18 -22.97
CA PRO A 448 -57.79 -77.29 -23.25
C PRO A 448 -58.69 -77.66 -22.05
N VAL A 449 -58.13 -78.26 -20.99
CA VAL A 449 -58.91 -78.75 -19.83
C VAL A 449 -58.68 -77.91 -18.57
N THR A 450 -57.48 -77.35 -18.37
CA THR A 450 -57.09 -76.68 -17.10
C THR A 450 -56.70 -75.21 -17.22
N GLY A 451 -56.61 -74.63 -18.42
CA GLY A 451 -56.28 -73.21 -18.63
C GLY A 451 -54.88 -72.80 -18.14
N TYR A 452 -54.63 -71.48 -18.03
CA TYR A 452 -53.36 -70.96 -17.49
C TYR A 452 -53.27 -71.17 -15.97
N GLN A 453 -52.20 -71.82 -15.52
CA GLN A 453 -51.83 -71.86 -14.10
C GLN A 453 -51.00 -70.61 -13.75
N PRO A 454 -51.02 -70.10 -12.50
CA PRO A 454 -50.31 -68.86 -12.11
C PRO A 454 -48.80 -68.86 -12.43
N VAL A 455 -48.17 -70.04 -12.49
CA VAL A 455 -46.74 -70.21 -12.82
C VAL A 455 -46.46 -69.99 -14.32
N HIS A 456 -47.48 -70.09 -15.18
CA HIS A 456 -47.35 -69.92 -16.64
C HIS A 456 -47.64 -68.48 -17.10
N ILE A 457 -48.07 -67.59 -16.21
CA ILE A 457 -48.48 -66.21 -16.55
C ILE A 457 -47.35 -65.20 -16.31
N LEU A 458 -46.41 -65.50 -15.42
CA LEU A 458 -45.31 -64.61 -15.05
C LEU A 458 -43.96 -65.34 -15.18
N ASN A 459 -42.95 -64.63 -15.68
CA ASN A 459 -41.59 -65.13 -15.89
C ASN A 459 -40.78 -65.37 -14.60
N LEU A 460 -41.14 -64.72 -13.48
CA LEU A 460 -40.40 -64.78 -12.21
C LEU A 460 -41.20 -65.36 -11.03
N ASP A 461 -40.50 -66.09 -10.16
CA ASP A 461 -41.04 -66.50 -8.86
C ASP A 461 -41.03 -65.34 -7.85
N LEU A 462 -42.19 -64.66 -7.78
CA LEU A 462 -42.43 -63.53 -6.88
C LEU A 462 -42.38 -63.90 -5.39
N ARG A 463 -42.62 -65.17 -5.01
CA ARG A 463 -42.74 -65.56 -3.60
C ARG A 463 -41.41 -65.98 -2.99
N GLY A 464 -40.57 -66.70 -3.73
CA GLY A 464 -39.27 -67.17 -3.25
C GLY A 464 -38.16 -66.16 -3.49
N GLN A 465 -37.83 -65.91 -4.77
CA GLN A 465 -36.59 -65.23 -5.16
C GLN A 465 -36.68 -63.70 -5.02
N VAL A 466 -37.74 -63.09 -5.55
CA VAL A 466 -37.91 -61.63 -5.58
C VAL A 466 -38.11 -61.07 -4.17
N LYS A 467 -39.00 -61.69 -3.38
CA LYS A 467 -39.28 -61.27 -2.00
C LYS A 467 -38.07 -61.40 -1.07
N SER A 468 -37.29 -62.48 -1.19
CA SER A 468 -36.07 -62.66 -0.38
C SER A 468 -35.02 -61.60 -0.71
N SER A 469 -34.83 -61.29 -2.00
CA SER A 469 -33.88 -60.27 -2.46
C SER A 469 -34.27 -58.86 -2.01
N PHE A 470 -35.55 -58.50 -2.06
CA PHE A 470 -36.03 -57.21 -1.53
C PHE A 470 -35.86 -57.08 -0.02
N LEU A 471 -36.05 -58.16 0.74
CA LEU A 471 -35.83 -58.14 2.19
C LEU A 471 -34.35 -57.92 2.52
N ALA A 472 -33.44 -58.57 1.78
CA ALA A 472 -32.00 -58.37 1.92
C ALA A 472 -31.55 -56.95 1.53
N LEU A 473 -32.10 -56.41 0.43
CA LEU A 473 -31.82 -55.03 0.02
C LEU A 473 -32.33 -54.02 1.07
N ARG A 474 -33.51 -54.27 1.64
CA ARG A 474 -34.08 -53.42 2.69
C ARG A 474 -33.20 -53.40 3.93
N THR A 475 -32.64 -54.55 4.34
CA THR A 475 -31.70 -54.61 5.47
C THR A 475 -30.41 -53.87 5.15
N GLU A 476 -29.87 -54.03 3.94
CA GLU A 476 -28.64 -53.36 3.50
C GLU A 476 -28.80 -51.82 3.44
N ILE A 477 -29.92 -51.33 2.89
CA ILE A 477 -30.22 -49.89 2.87
C ILE A 477 -30.42 -49.35 4.29
N SER A 478 -31.05 -50.13 5.17
CA SER A 478 -31.23 -49.74 6.58
C SER A 478 -29.89 -49.62 7.31
N GLU A 479 -28.94 -50.51 7.02
CA GLU A 479 -27.59 -50.50 7.59
C GLU A 479 -26.77 -49.31 7.09
N ARG A 480 -26.75 -49.07 5.76
CA ARG A 480 -26.10 -47.87 5.19
C ARG A 480 -26.69 -46.57 5.76
N ARG A 481 -28.01 -46.53 5.98
CA ARG A 481 -28.66 -45.37 6.59
C ARG A 481 -28.24 -45.19 8.05
N ALA A 482 -28.10 -46.29 8.81
CA ALA A 482 -27.62 -46.23 10.19
C ALA A 482 -26.17 -45.73 10.25
N GLU A 483 -25.29 -46.26 9.41
CA GLU A 483 -23.89 -45.80 9.32
C GLU A 483 -23.78 -44.32 8.93
N ALA A 484 -24.61 -43.86 7.98
CA ALA A 484 -24.65 -42.45 7.59
C ALA A 484 -25.17 -41.55 8.72
N MET A 485 -26.16 -42.02 9.50
CA MET A 485 -26.63 -41.29 10.69
C MET A 485 -25.56 -41.25 11.80
N ASP A 486 -24.85 -42.34 12.04
CA ASP A 486 -23.76 -42.39 13.02
C ASP A 486 -22.60 -41.47 12.62
N ALA A 487 -22.26 -41.39 11.32
CA ALA A 487 -21.28 -40.44 10.81
C ALA A 487 -21.75 -38.99 11.01
N MET A 488 -23.01 -38.70 10.67
CA MET A 488 -23.60 -37.37 10.87
C MET A 488 -23.62 -36.97 12.35
N MET A 489 -23.88 -37.92 13.27
CA MET A 489 -23.86 -37.68 14.71
C MET A 489 -22.44 -37.35 15.21
N LYS A 490 -21.42 -38.08 14.74
CA LYS A 490 -20.01 -37.79 15.07
C LYS A 490 -19.54 -36.44 14.53
N ASP A 491 -19.94 -36.10 13.30
CA ASP A 491 -19.62 -34.79 12.72
C ASP A 491 -20.31 -33.66 13.49
N HIS A 492 -21.52 -33.90 13.99
CA HIS A 492 -22.24 -32.94 14.84
C HIS A 492 -21.57 -32.76 16.21
N GLU A 493 -21.17 -33.85 16.88
CA GLU A 493 -20.41 -33.79 18.13
C GLU A 493 -19.07 -33.05 17.95
N LEU A 494 -18.37 -33.28 16.83
CA LEU A 494 -17.14 -32.56 16.50
C LEU A 494 -17.41 -31.07 16.29
N LEU A 495 -18.48 -30.71 15.57
CA LEU A 495 -18.88 -29.32 15.36
C LEU A 495 -19.19 -28.63 16.69
N ASP A 496 -19.89 -29.29 17.59
CA ASP A 496 -20.23 -28.72 18.90
C ASP A 496 -19.00 -28.57 19.79
N GLY A 497 -18.08 -29.53 19.79
CA GLY A 497 -16.78 -29.39 20.46
C GLY A 497 -15.92 -28.24 19.90
N ILE A 498 -15.95 -28.02 18.58
CA ILE A 498 -15.27 -26.86 17.96
C ILE A 498 -15.95 -25.54 18.36
N LYS A 499 -17.30 -25.49 18.44
CA LYS A 499 -18.02 -24.30 18.91
C LYS A 499 -17.66 -23.97 20.34
N GLU A 500 -17.66 -24.96 21.24
CA GLU A 500 -17.28 -24.77 22.65
C GLU A 500 -15.84 -24.25 22.76
N ALA A 501 -14.89 -24.82 22.00
CA ALA A 501 -13.51 -24.34 21.97
C ALA A 501 -13.38 -22.90 21.44
N ILE A 502 -14.21 -22.51 20.45
CA ILE A 502 -14.26 -21.13 19.95
C ILE A 502 -14.81 -20.19 21.03
N GLU A 503 -15.83 -20.62 21.77
CA GLU A 503 -16.45 -19.84 22.84
C GLU A 503 -15.48 -19.66 24.03
N ASP A 504 -14.75 -20.70 24.41
CA ASP A 504 -13.66 -20.61 25.39
C ASP A 504 -12.56 -19.63 24.95
N LYS A 505 -12.17 -19.66 23.66
CA LYS A 505 -11.20 -18.71 23.13
C LYS A 505 -11.74 -17.28 23.07
N ARG A 506 -13.03 -17.08 22.81
CA ARG A 506 -13.66 -15.76 22.90
C ARG A 506 -13.64 -15.25 24.34
N ASN A 507 -14.02 -16.08 25.31
CA ASN A 507 -13.97 -15.73 26.73
C ASN A 507 -12.54 -15.38 27.18
N GLU A 508 -11.52 -16.10 26.68
CA GLU A 508 -10.10 -15.79 26.96
C GLU A 508 -9.69 -14.43 26.36
N VAL A 509 -10.14 -14.12 25.14
CA VAL A 509 -9.89 -12.81 24.49
C VAL A 509 -10.57 -11.70 25.28
N GLU A 510 -11.83 -11.83 25.65
CA GLU A 510 -12.55 -10.84 26.47
C GLU A 510 -11.85 -10.61 27.82
N ALA A 511 -11.38 -11.67 28.48
CA ALA A 511 -10.62 -11.56 29.71
C ALA A 511 -9.27 -10.83 29.53
N LEU A 512 -8.62 -11.00 28.37
CA LEU A 512 -7.41 -10.26 28.02
C LEU A 512 -7.70 -8.80 27.71
N GLU A 513 -8.78 -8.51 26.99
CA GLU A 513 -9.24 -7.14 26.72
C GLU A 513 -9.54 -6.38 28.01
N HIS A 514 -10.21 -7.02 28.97
CA HIS A 514 -10.42 -6.44 30.30
C HIS A 514 -9.10 -6.14 31.03
N ARG A 515 -8.09 -7.02 30.92
CA ARG A 515 -6.76 -6.76 31.50
C ARG A 515 -6.02 -5.62 30.81
N VAL A 516 -6.12 -5.53 29.48
CA VAL A 516 -5.53 -4.42 28.71
C VAL A 516 -6.16 -3.10 29.13
N ARG A 517 -7.49 -3.03 29.18
CA ARG A 517 -8.21 -1.82 29.62
C ARG A 517 -7.83 -1.41 31.04
N ALA A 518 -7.75 -2.36 31.97
CA ALA A 518 -7.31 -2.07 33.33
C ALA A 518 -5.85 -1.54 33.37
N ALA A 519 -4.95 -2.09 32.55
CA ALA A 519 -3.58 -1.61 32.45
C ALA A 519 -3.48 -0.22 31.81
N GLU A 520 -4.32 0.09 30.82
CA GLU A 520 -4.43 1.41 30.21
C GLU A 520 -4.94 2.46 31.20
N GLU A 521 -5.96 2.13 31.99
CA GLU A 521 -6.46 3.02 33.05
C GLU A 521 -5.40 3.30 34.13
N GLU A 522 -4.66 2.28 34.56
CA GLU A 522 -3.55 2.47 35.51
C GLU A 522 -2.39 3.28 34.89
N TYR A 523 -2.11 3.09 33.59
CA TYR A 523 -1.13 3.89 32.88
C TYR A 523 -1.54 5.36 32.79
N GLU A 524 -2.79 5.67 32.43
CA GLU A 524 -3.27 7.05 32.39
C GLU A 524 -3.29 7.69 33.79
N LYS A 525 -3.72 6.97 34.83
CA LYS A 525 -3.61 7.47 36.22
C LYS A 525 -2.16 7.78 36.61
N THR A 526 -1.23 6.88 36.33
CA THR A 526 0.19 7.10 36.66
C THR A 526 0.80 8.25 35.85
N LYS A 527 0.41 8.41 34.59
CA LYS A 527 0.78 9.53 33.74
C LYS A 527 0.21 10.84 34.25
N GLU A 528 -1.07 10.91 34.61
CA GLU A 528 -1.69 12.08 35.24
C GLU A 528 -0.98 12.46 36.55
N VAL A 529 -0.75 11.50 37.45
CA VAL A 529 0.00 11.73 38.69
C VAL A 529 1.42 12.22 38.41
N THR A 530 2.12 11.64 37.43
CA THR A 530 3.48 12.08 37.06
C THR A 530 3.47 13.48 36.48
N THR A 531 2.51 13.82 35.62
CA THR A 531 2.40 15.17 35.02
C THR A 531 2.07 16.23 36.06
N THR A 532 1.15 15.94 36.99
CA THR A 532 0.82 16.84 38.10
C THR A 532 1.99 17.02 39.05
N GLN A 533 2.74 15.95 39.37
CA GLN A 533 3.98 16.06 40.15
C GLN A 533 5.05 16.89 39.44
N LYS A 534 5.22 16.73 38.12
CA LYS A 534 6.14 17.56 37.33
C LYS A 534 5.75 19.04 37.38
N LEU A 535 4.49 19.36 37.10
CA LEU A 535 3.99 20.74 37.17
C LEU A 535 4.17 21.36 38.56
N ALA A 536 3.93 20.60 39.63
CA ALA A 536 4.18 21.06 40.99
C ALA A 536 5.67 21.29 41.29
N SER A 537 6.54 20.41 40.81
CA SER A 537 7.99 20.56 40.91
C SER A 537 8.48 21.78 40.12
N ASP A 538 8.00 21.98 38.90
CA ASP A 538 8.36 23.11 38.04
C ASP A 538 7.91 24.44 38.67
N ALA A 539 6.70 24.50 39.23
CA ALA A 539 6.24 25.66 39.99
C ALA A 539 7.08 25.94 41.24
N GLN A 540 7.57 24.89 41.92
CA GLN A 540 8.49 25.05 43.05
C GLN A 540 9.87 25.54 42.59
N ILE A 541 10.38 25.06 41.46
CA ILE A 541 11.62 25.55 40.83
C ILE A 541 11.48 27.02 40.50
N GLU A 542 10.41 27.44 39.83
CA GLU A 542 10.16 28.84 39.48
C GLU A 542 10.12 29.74 40.73
N LYS A 543 9.47 29.26 41.81
CA LYS A 543 9.45 29.99 43.10
C LYS A 543 10.87 30.14 43.68
N MET A 544 11.67 29.08 43.68
CA MET A 544 13.05 29.12 44.16
C MET A 544 13.94 30.01 43.28
N GLU A 545 13.75 29.99 41.96
CA GLU A 545 14.46 30.88 41.02
C GLU A 545 14.13 32.35 41.28
N LYS A 546 12.86 32.65 41.55
CA LYS A 546 12.43 34.01 41.93
C LYS A 546 13.00 34.45 43.28
N GLU A 547 13.06 33.56 44.26
CA GLU A 547 13.73 33.84 45.55
C GLU A 547 15.24 34.04 45.37
N LEU A 548 15.90 33.23 44.54
CA LEU A 548 17.31 33.40 44.18
C LEU A 548 17.57 34.72 43.45
N ALA A 549 16.73 35.10 42.50
CA ALA A 549 16.81 36.38 41.82
C ALA A 549 16.66 37.55 42.80
N LYS A 550 15.71 37.46 43.74
CA LYS A 550 15.53 38.45 44.80
C LYS A 550 16.75 38.53 45.72
N MET A 551 17.29 37.39 46.15
CA MET A 551 18.51 37.37 46.98
C MET A 551 19.71 37.95 46.23
N ARG A 552 19.87 37.67 44.93
CA ARG A 552 20.92 38.27 44.09
C ARG A 552 20.77 39.78 43.97
N ALA A 553 19.55 40.28 43.77
CA ALA A 553 19.28 41.72 43.73
C ALA A 553 19.61 42.39 45.07
N GLN A 554 19.18 41.79 46.19
CA GLN A 554 19.50 42.29 47.53
C GLN A 554 21.00 42.26 47.84
N LEU A 555 21.71 41.21 47.41
CA LEU A 555 23.16 41.13 47.56
C LEU A 555 23.83 42.26 46.76
N THR A 556 23.42 42.48 45.52
CA THR A 556 23.95 43.54 44.65
C THR A 556 23.71 44.92 45.25
N GLU A 557 22.51 45.18 45.78
CA GLU A 557 22.19 46.42 46.50
C GLU A 557 23.06 46.58 47.76
N SER A 558 23.25 45.50 48.54
CA SER A 558 24.12 45.54 49.71
C SER A 558 25.59 45.81 49.37
N VAL A 559 26.06 45.30 48.23
CA VAL A 559 27.42 45.54 47.72
C VAL A 559 27.57 47.00 47.32
N GLN A 560 26.61 47.56 46.57
CA GLN A 560 26.61 48.98 46.21
C GLN A 560 26.62 49.90 47.44
N LEU A 561 25.83 49.57 48.47
CA LEU A 561 25.83 50.33 49.73
C LEU A 561 27.18 50.24 50.46
N LEU A 562 27.83 49.07 50.44
CA LEU A 562 29.16 48.89 51.01
C LEU A 562 30.23 49.66 50.23
N GLU A 563 30.20 49.62 48.89
CA GLU A 563 31.09 50.40 48.02
C GLU A 563 30.92 51.90 48.22
N GLN A 564 29.67 52.38 48.34
CA GLN A 564 29.39 53.79 48.63
C GLN A 564 29.92 54.19 50.01
N LYS A 565 29.78 53.30 51.01
CA LYS A 565 30.32 53.54 52.35
C LYS A 565 31.84 53.56 52.34
N GLU A 566 32.48 52.63 51.62
CA GLU A 566 33.93 52.61 51.41
C GLU A 566 34.40 53.92 50.78
N MET A 567 33.79 54.34 49.68
CA MET A 567 34.10 55.60 49.00
C MET A 567 33.99 56.80 49.95
N ASN A 568 32.90 56.90 50.72
CA ASN A 568 32.72 57.98 51.70
C ASN A 568 33.81 57.95 52.78
N THR A 569 34.11 56.78 53.35
CA THR A 569 35.18 56.66 54.35
C THR A 569 36.56 56.97 53.78
N ASN A 570 36.80 56.65 52.50
CA ASN A 570 38.05 57.01 51.82
C ASN A 570 38.17 58.53 51.63
N ILE A 571 37.09 59.20 51.25
CA ILE A 571 37.06 60.68 51.16
C ILE A 571 37.31 61.31 52.53
N GLU A 572 36.68 60.81 53.59
CA GLU A 572 36.93 61.28 54.96
C GLU A 572 38.39 61.08 55.37
N TYR A 573 38.97 59.93 55.05
CA TYR A 573 40.37 59.63 55.29
C TYR A 573 41.30 60.58 54.53
N GLU A 574 41.04 60.85 53.25
CA GLU A 574 41.79 61.82 52.44
C GLU A 574 41.69 63.23 53.00
N GLN A 575 40.49 63.68 53.40
CA GLN A 575 40.29 64.98 54.05
C GLN A 575 41.05 65.07 55.37
N LEU A 576 41.04 64.02 56.18
CA LEU A 576 41.78 63.97 57.44
C LEU A 576 43.29 64.02 57.19
N LYS A 577 43.78 63.31 56.17
CA LYS A 577 45.19 63.34 55.75
C LYS A 577 45.60 64.73 55.28
N LEU A 578 44.77 65.40 54.50
CA LEU A 578 44.99 66.79 54.08
C LEU A 578 45.03 67.74 55.29
N ARG A 579 44.08 67.65 56.22
CA ARG A 579 44.09 68.45 57.46
C ARG A 579 45.33 68.18 58.31
N ALA A 580 45.73 66.92 58.46
CA ALA A 580 46.93 66.56 59.22
C ALA A 580 48.21 67.12 58.58
N ASN A 581 48.29 67.12 57.24
CA ASN A 581 49.41 67.74 56.52
C ASN A 581 49.39 69.27 56.65
N ALA A 582 48.23 69.91 56.54
CA ALA A 582 48.09 71.36 56.73
C ALA A 582 48.48 71.78 58.17
N LEU A 583 48.03 71.04 59.19
CA LEU A 583 48.44 71.27 60.57
C LEU A 583 49.94 71.05 60.78
N ARG A 584 50.52 70.06 60.09
CA ARG A 584 51.97 69.83 60.11
C ARG A 584 52.72 71.02 59.48
N GLU A 585 52.26 71.55 58.36
CA GLU A 585 52.83 72.77 57.76
C GLU A 585 52.69 73.99 58.68
N GLU A 586 51.54 74.18 59.32
CA GLU A 586 51.31 75.26 60.28
C GLU A 586 52.29 75.16 61.47
N LEU A 587 52.44 73.96 62.04
CA LEU A 587 53.42 73.70 63.09
C LEU A 587 54.86 73.92 62.63
N HIS A 588 55.21 73.50 61.40
CA HIS A 588 56.54 73.78 60.84
C HIS A 588 56.79 75.28 60.69
N THR A 589 55.79 76.03 60.21
CA THR A 589 55.88 77.50 60.06
C THR A 589 56.00 78.19 61.42
N GLU A 590 55.26 77.72 62.43
CA GLU A 590 55.34 78.22 63.80
C GLU A 590 56.71 77.92 64.44
N VAL A 591 57.23 76.71 64.24
CA VAL A 591 58.59 76.33 64.67
C VAL A 591 59.63 77.19 63.95
N GLU A 592 59.48 77.47 62.66
CA GLU A 592 60.35 78.36 61.90
C GLU A 592 60.31 79.79 62.46
N ARG A 593 59.12 80.31 62.80
CA ARG A 593 58.97 81.61 63.45
C ARG A 593 59.69 81.67 64.80
N ILE A 594 59.48 80.68 65.66
CA ILE A 594 60.16 80.59 66.97
C ILE A 594 61.68 80.48 66.77
N LEU A 595 62.14 79.72 65.77
CA LEU A 595 63.55 79.64 65.41
C LEU A 595 64.12 80.99 64.98
N ILE A 596 63.39 81.75 64.17
CA ILE A 596 63.76 83.11 63.77
C ILE A 596 63.85 84.02 65.00
N ASP A 597 62.86 83.98 65.89
CA ASP A 597 62.86 84.79 67.12
C ASP A 597 64.03 84.42 68.04
N VAL A 598 64.34 83.13 68.19
CA VAL A 598 65.50 82.65 68.95
C VAL A 598 66.82 83.06 68.29
N ILE A 599 66.92 83.00 66.95
CA ILE A 599 68.09 83.49 66.21
C ILE A 599 68.25 84.99 66.38
N GLN A 600 67.17 85.77 66.31
CA GLN A 600 67.18 87.21 66.53
C GLN A 600 67.57 87.55 67.98
N PHE A 601 67.01 86.83 68.96
CA PHE A 601 67.38 86.98 70.37
C PHE A 601 68.86 86.63 70.59
N LYS A 602 69.35 85.52 70.00
CA LYS A 602 70.76 85.16 70.02
C LYS A 602 71.62 86.26 69.39
N CYS A 603 71.24 86.79 68.23
CA CYS A 603 71.94 87.89 67.57
C CYS A 603 71.92 89.17 68.43
N HIS A 604 70.82 89.46 69.12
CA HIS A 604 70.70 90.58 70.04
C HIS A 604 71.60 90.43 71.26
N ILE A 605 71.63 89.25 71.89
CA ILE A 605 72.55 88.93 72.98
C ILE A 605 74.00 88.94 72.50
N GLN A 606 74.29 88.41 71.31
CA GLN A 606 75.63 88.45 70.72
C GLN A 606 76.07 89.89 70.47
N LYS A 607 75.22 90.74 69.86
CA LYS A 607 75.50 92.17 69.71
C LYS A 607 75.63 92.89 71.05
N GLY A 608 74.83 92.51 72.04
CA GLY A 608 74.93 93.04 73.40
C GLY A 608 76.24 92.64 74.08
N LEU A 609 76.66 91.39 73.92
CA LEU A 609 77.94 90.89 74.42
C LEU A 609 79.12 91.47 73.64
N GLU A 610 79.03 91.64 72.33
CA GLU A 610 80.00 92.38 71.51
C GLU A 610 80.09 93.82 72.00
N GLY A 611 78.96 94.49 72.25
CA GLY A 611 78.94 95.84 72.82
C GLY A 611 79.45 95.91 74.26
N TYR A 612 79.23 94.88 75.08
CA TYR A 612 79.83 94.78 76.42
C TYR A 612 81.32 94.42 76.36
N ASP A 613 81.76 93.65 75.37
CA ASP A 613 83.17 93.38 75.09
C ASP A 613 83.85 94.65 74.60
N GLU A 614 83.23 95.43 73.71
CA GLU A 614 83.66 96.76 73.29
C GLU A 614 83.70 97.73 74.47
N PHE A 615 82.64 97.77 75.30
CA PHE A 615 82.61 98.60 76.51
C PHE A 615 83.64 98.15 77.55
N ALA A 616 83.84 96.85 77.75
CA ALA A 616 84.87 96.32 78.64
C ALA A 616 86.26 96.56 78.07
N ARG A 617 86.44 96.58 76.75
CA ARG A 617 87.68 96.98 76.07
C ARG A 617 87.94 98.47 76.22
N GLU A 618 86.91 99.32 76.10
CA GLU A 618 86.97 100.76 76.36
C GLU A 618 87.21 101.08 77.84
N GLU A 619 86.60 100.35 78.77
CA GLU A 619 86.84 100.50 80.22
C GLU A 619 88.17 99.90 80.65
N PHE A 620 88.63 98.82 80.02
CA PHE A 620 90.00 98.30 80.20
C PHE A 620 91.03 99.29 79.64
N GLU A 621 90.76 99.92 78.49
CA GLU A 621 91.57 101.03 77.97
C GLU A 621 91.53 102.26 78.90
N LYS A 622 90.38 102.55 79.55
CA LYS A 622 90.28 103.62 80.55
C LYS A 622 90.95 103.32 81.89
N GLU A 623 90.87 102.09 82.41
CA GLU A 623 91.49 101.71 83.69
C GLU A 623 93.00 101.40 83.55
N LEU A 624 93.50 101.11 82.35
CA LEU A 624 94.95 101.04 82.06
C LEU A 624 95.55 102.33 81.50
N GLY A 625 94.77 103.42 81.37
CA GLY A 625 95.14 104.56 80.53
C GLY A 625 95.07 105.95 81.14
N GLY A 626 95.28 106.11 82.46
CA GLY A 626 95.42 107.42 83.10
C GLY A 626 96.83 108.02 83.02
N GLY A 627 97.29 108.40 81.83
CA GLY A 627 98.45 109.29 81.57
C GLY A 627 99.79 108.60 81.28
N GLU A 628 100.52 108.89 80.19
CA GLU A 628 100.40 109.91 79.14
C GLU A 628 101.03 109.35 77.83
N MET A 629 100.52 109.79 76.67
CA MET A 629 100.99 109.43 75.32
C MET A 629 102.52 109.48 75.15
N ARG A 630 103.09 108.41 74.58
CA ARG A 630 104.28 108.32 73.69
C ARG A 630 104.37 106.87 73.20
N ASP A 631 104.49 106.49 71.92
CA ASP A 631 104.72 107.17 70.64
C ASP A 631 104.03 106.25 69.59
N GLU A 632 103.12 106.77 68.76
CA GLU A 632 103.37 107.10 67.34
C GLU A 632 103.96 105.94 66.51
N ASP A 633 103.10 105.26 65.75
CA ASP A 633 103.13 105.30 64.27
C ASP A 633 102.15 104.26 63.68
N GLU A 634 100.98 104.75 63.26
CA GLU A 634 100.00 104.04 62.42
C GLU A 634 100.25 104.35 60.94
N LEU A 635 100.21 103.28 60.14
CA LEU A 635 99.96 103.27 58.69
C LEU A 635 98.76 102.38 58.42
#